data_AF-A0A257Z988-F1
#
_entry.id   AF-A0A257Z988-F1
#
_cell.length_a   1.000
_cell.length_b   1.000
_cell.length_c   1.000
_cell.angle_alpha   90.00
_cell.angle_beta   90.00
_cell.angle_gamma   90.00
#
_symmetry.space_group_name_H-M   'P 1'
#
loop_
_entity.id
_entity.type
_entity.pdbx_description
1 polymer ?
#
loop_
_entity_poly.entity_id
_entity_poly.type
_entity_poly.pdbx_seq_one_letter_code
_entity_poly.pdbx_strand_id
1 'polypeptide(L)'
;MTYADVYRQWQQDPERFWMQAAEGIDWVTKPTQALNASRAPLYEWFTDATVNTCWNAVDRHVLAGRGKQPAIIHDSPVTGTRHVITYAELQDRVSRLAGALRAKGIGKGDRVILYMPMVPEALEAMLACARLGAIHSVVFGGFAANELAVRIDDCTPKAIIAASCGVEPTRVVHYKPLLDAAIDLASHKPAFCVIFQREQEVAKLTPGRDVDWHEFQYGVEPADCVPVEGNHPAYILYTSGTTGAPKGVVRPTAG
;
A
#
# COMPACT_ATOMS: atom_id res chain seq x y z
N MET A 1 -18.13 2.13 30.46
CA MET A 1 -16.94 2.98 30.59
C MET A 1 -17.19 4.22 29.75
N THR A 2 -17.07 5.43 30.30
CA THR A 2 -17.30 6.66 29.54
C THR A 2 -16.03 7.06 28.78
N TYR A 3 -16.13 7.98 27.81
CA TYR A 3 -14.96 8.55 27.15
C TYR A 3 -13.96 9.15 28.14
N ALA A 4 -14.44 9.86 29.16
CA ALA A 4 -13.60 10.46 30.19
C ALA A 4 -12.83 9.41 31.01
N ASP A 5 -13.43 8.25 31.25
CA ASP A 5 -12.76 7.15 31.95
C ASP A 5 -11.65 6.53 31.10
N VAL A 6 -11.91 6.29 29.80
CA VAL A 6 -10.91 5.76 28.85
C VAL A 6 -9.74 6.71 28.71
N TYR A 7 -10.00 8.00 28.53
CA TYR A 7 -8.95 9.02 28.40
C TYR A 7 -8.11 9.13 29.66
N ARG A 8 -8.74 9.06 30.84
CA ARG A 8 -8.04 9.06 32.13
C ARG A 8 -7.13 7.84 32.28
N GLN A 9 -7.55 6.65 31.84
CA GLN A 9 -6.72 5.45 31.87
C GLN A 9 -5.45 5.62 31.03
N TRP A 10 -5.58 6.12 29.79
CA TRP A 10 -4.42 6.42 28.95
C TRP A 10 -3.49 7.45 29.60
N GLN A 11 -4.00 8.54 30.19
CA GLN A 11 -3.17 9.55 30.84
C GLN A 11 -2.43 9.02 32.07
N GLN A 12 -3.05 8.11 32.84
CA GLN A 12 -2.47 7.57 34.07
C GLN A 12 -1.42 6.49 33.79
N ASP A 13 -1.63 5.64 32.80
CA ASP A 13 -0.73 4.55 32.44
C ASP A 13 -0.75 4.31 30.92
N PRO A 14 -0.03 5.14 30.13
CA PRO A 14 -0.03 5.03 28.68
C PRO A 14 0.51 3.68 28.19
N GLU A 15 1.51 3.14 28.88
CA GLU A 15 2.16 1.88 28.53
C GLU A 15 1.16 0.73 28.62
N ARG A 16 0.51 0.56 29.77
CA ARG A 16 -0.52 -0.48 29.95
C ARG A 16 -1.68 -0.28 28.99
N PHE A 17 -2.13 0.95 28.77
CA PHE A 17 -3.23 1.26 27.86
C PHE A 17 -2.93 0.77 26.43
N TRP A 18 -1.75 1.11 25.91
CA TRP A 18 -1.36 0.72 24.55
C TRP A 18 -1.02 -0.76 24.43
N MET A 19 -0.41 -1.36 25.45
CA MET A 19 -0.16 -2.81 25.48
C MET A 19 -1.46 -3.63 25.50
N GLN A 20 -2.49 -3.15 26.19
CA GLN A 20 -3.81 -3.79 26.15
C GLN A 20 -4.47 -3.65 24.77
N ALA A 21 -4.36 -2.49 24.12
CA ALA A 21 -4.87 -2.32 22.76
C ALA A 21 -4.15 -3.22 21.74
N ALA A 22 -2.85 -3.45 21.92
CA ALA A 22 -2.04 -4.32 21.08
C ALA A 22 -2.51 -5.79 21.10
N GLU A 23 -3.26 -6.24 22.11
CA GLU A 23 -3.85 -7.59 22.14
C GLU A 23 -4.84 -7.86 20.99
N GLY A 24 -5.38 -6.82 20.36
CA GLY A 24 -6.30 -6.94 19.21
C GLY A 24 -5.62 -7.25 17.86
N ILE A 25 -4.29 -7.39 17.86
CA ILE A 25 -3.48 -7.65 16.66
C ILE A 25 -2.91 -9.07 16.72
N ASP A 26 -2.89 -9.72 15.56
CA ASP A 26 -2.24 -11.01 15.38
C ASP A 26 -0.75 -10.75 15.11
N TRP A 27 0.08 -10.96 16.12
CA TRP A 27 1.52 -10.77 16.06
C TRP A 27 2.23 -12.07 15.66
N VAL A 28 3.33 -11.95 14.92
CA VAL A 28 4.31 -13.03 14.79
C VAL A 28 5.15 -13.11 16.08
N THR A 29 5.63 -11.96 16.55
CA THR A 29 6.23 -11.78 17.90
C THR A 29 5.55 -10.59 18.55
N LYS A 30 4.92 -10.79 19.71
CA LYS A 30 4.24 -9.71 20.45
C LYS A 30 5.26 -8.69 20.96
N PRO A 31 4.93 -7.39 20.97
CA PRO A 31 5.78 -6.40 21.64
C PRO A 31 5.88 -6.72 23.13
N THR A 32 7.00 -6.39 23.74
CA THR A 32 7.18 -6.40 25.21
C THR A 32 6.99 -5.02 25.82
N GLN A 33 7.06 -3.97 25.00
CA GLN A 33 6.84 -2.58 25.39
C GLN A 33 6.13 -1.79 24.28
N ALA A 34 5.37 -0.78 24.67
CA ALA A 34 4.70 0.12 23.74
C ALA A 34 5.65 1.23 23.31
N LEU A 35 6.09 2.12 24.20
CA LEU A 35 6.95 3.24 23.83
C LEU A 35 8.44 2.83 23.78
N ASN A 36 9.12 3.14 22.68
CA ASN A 36 10.59 3.15 22.62
C ASN A 36 11.09 4.61 22.59
N ALA A 37 11.70 5.03 23.69
CA ALA A 37 12.24 6.38 23.88
C ALA A 37 13.78 6.46 23.76
N SER A 38 14.45 5.39 23.31
CA SER A 38 15.93 5.33 23.25
C SER A 38 16.55 6.40 22.34
N ARG A 39 15.77 6.91 21.37
CA ARG A 39 16.18 7.94 20.39
C ARG A 39 15.44 9.27 20.56
N ALA A 40 14.87 9.53 21.74
CA ALA A 40 14.16 10.78 22.01
C ALA A 40 14.97 12.02 21.55
N PRO A 41 14.33 13.02 20.89
CA PRO A 41 12.89 13.20 20.71
C PRO A 41 12.26 12.43 19.54
N LEU A 42 12.99 11.51 18.89
CA LEU A 42 12.47 10.62 17.86
C LEU A 42 11.91 9.34 18.51
N TYR A 43 10.68 9.43 19.02
CA TYR A 43 9.98 8.32 19.65
C TYR A 43 9.48 7.30 18.62
N GLU A 44 9.54 6.03 18.96
CA GLU A 44 9.02 4.91 18.17
C GLU A 44 8.09 4.04 19.04
N TRP A 45 7.27 3.18 18.42
CA TRP A 45 6.31 2.32 19.13
C TRP A 45 6.45 0.85 18.71
N PHE A 46 6.34 -0.07 19.67
CA PHE A 46 6.31 -1.53 19.48
C PHE A 46 7.49 -2.06 18.63
N THR A 47 8.67 -1.47 18.81
CA THR A 47 9.83 -1.69 17.93
C THR A 47 10.38 -3.12 17.97
N ASP A 48 10.09 -3.85 19.05
CA ASP A 48 10.51 -5.23 19.28
C ASP A 48 9.48 -6.27 18.80
N ALA A 49 8.33 -5.81 18.31
CA ALA A 49 7.33 -6.69 17.71
C ALA A 49 7.74 -7.13 16.30
N THR A 50 7.19 -8.26 15.85
CA THR A 50 7.13 -8.61 14.44
C THR A 50 5.70 -8.93 14.01
N VAL A 51 5.30 -8.45 12.84
CA VAL A 51 3.91 -8.49 12.37
C VAL A 51 3.86 -8.42 10.84
N ASN A 52 2.68 -8.65 10.26
CA ASN A 52 2.41 -8.32 8.86
C ASN A 52 1.04 -7.63 8.76
N THR A 53 0.98 -6.50 8.04
CA THR A 53 -0.27 -5.73 7.85
C THR A 53 -1.29 -6.49 7.01
N CYS A 54 -0.87 -7.12 5.91
CA CYS A 54 -1.77 -7.88 5.03
C CYS A 54 -2.43 -9.04 5.79
N TRP A 55 -1.66 -9.75 6.62
CA TRP A 55 -2.20 -10.81 7.49
C TRP A 55 -3.35 -10.31 8.35
N ASN A 56 -3.14 -9.20 9.06
CA ASN A 56 -4.13 -8.62 9.97
C ASN A 56 -5.32 -7.99 9.24
N ALA A 57 -5.13 -7.54 8.01
CA ALA A 57 -6.17 -6.92 7.20
C ALA A 57 -7.00 -7.94 6.39
N VAL A 58 -6.45 -9.11 6.07
CA VAL A 58 -7.04 -10.08 5.13
C VAL A 58 -7.03 -11.50 5.71
N ASP A 59 -5.85 -12.13 5.80
CA ASP A 59 -5.70 -13.58 6.03
C ASP A 59 -6.37 -14.04 7.33
N ARG A 60 -6.19 -13.31 8.44
CA ARG A 60 -6.81 -13.69 9.72
C ARG A 60 -8.33 -13.73 9.67
N HIS A 61 -8.95 -12.92 8.82
CA HIS A 61 -10.41 -12.90 8.67
C HIS A 61 -10.89 -14.12 7.88
N VAL A 62 -10.16 -14.55 6.85
CA VAL A 62 -10.45 -15.79 6.14
C VAL A 62 -10.35 -16.98 7.08
N LEU A 63 -9.25 -17.07 7.84
CA LEU A 63 -8.99 -18.15 8.80
C LEU A 63 -10.03 -18.19 9.94
N ALA A 64 -10.55 -17.04 10.35
CA ALA A 64 -11.64 -16.93 11.32
C ALA A 64 -13.03 -17.28 10.74
N GLY A 65 -13.10 -17.87 9.54
CA GLY A 65 -14.36 -18.29 8.91
C GLY A 65 -15.14 -17.16 8.22
N ARG A 66 -14.56 -15.96 8.09
CA ARG A 66 -15.21 -14.79 7.44
C ARG A 66 -14.87 -14.67 5.96
N GLY A 67 -14.34 -15.73 5.34
CA GLY A 67 -13.90 -15.70 3.93
C GLY A 67 -14.98 -15.25 2.93
N LYS A 68 -16.26 -15.61 3.15
CA LYS A 68 -17.40 -15.21 2.30
C LYS A 68 -17.93 -13.79 2.59
N GLN A 69 -17.46 -13.14 3.65
CA GLN A 69 -17.91 -11.81 3.99
C GLN A 69 -17.34 -10.80 2.97
N PRO A 70 -18.14 -9.83 2.50
CA PRO A 70 -17.64 -8.71 1.70
C PRO A 70 -16.50 -7.97 2.42
N ALA A 71 -15.36 -7.84 1.73
CA ALA A 71 -14.21 -7.05 2.17
C ALA A 71 -14.17 -5.70 1.45
N ILE A 72 -14.42 -5.69 0.13
CA ILE A 72 -14.47 -4.48 -0.69
C ILE A 72 -15.80 -4.44 -1.43
N ILE A 73 -16.46 -3.29 -1.41
CA ILE A 73 -17.60 -2.97 -2.27
C ILE A 73 -17.15 -1.82 -3.14
N HIS A 74 -16.94 -2.09 -4.42
CA HIS A 74 -16.62 -1.07 -5.41
C HIS A 74 -17.91 -0.66 -6.11
N ASP A 75 -18.22 0.63 -5.99
CA ASP A 75 -19.35 1.28 -6.64
C ASP A 75 -18.81 2.50 -7.39
N SER A 76 -18.79 2.39 -8.71
CA SER A 76 -18.26 3.42 -9.61
C SER A 76 -19.41 3.96 -10.46
N PRO A 77 -20.06 5.05 -10.05
CA PRO A 77 -21.13 5.66 -10.84
C PRO A 77 -20.63 6.17 -12.19
N VAL A 78 -19.36 6.63 -12.24
CA VAL A 78 -18.73 7.15 -13.46
C VAL A 78 -18.45 6.08 -14.52
N THR A 79 -18.43 4.79 -14.15
CA THR A 79 -18.34 3.67 -15.09
C THR A 79 -19.57 2.76 -15.07
N GLY A 80 -20.60 3.10 -14.28
CA GLY A 80 -21.79 2.28 -14.08
C GLY A 80 -21.49 0.88 -13.53
N THR A 81 -20.36 0.70 -12.84
CA THR A 81 -19.88 -0.62 -12.41
C THR A 81 -20.06 -0.78 -10.92
N ARG A 82 -20.62 -1.92 -10.51
CA ARG A 82 -20.66 -2.32 -9.11
C ARG A 82 -20.19 -3.76 -8.96
N HIS A 83 -19.27 -4.00 -8.04
CA HIS A 83 -18.84 -5.35 -7.73
C HIS A 83 -18.43 -5.47 -6.26
N VAL A 84 -18.50 -6.68 -5.74
CA VAL A 84 -18.16 -7.02 -4.36
C VAL A 84 -17.04 -8.04 -4.38
N ILE A 85 -16.01 -7.82 -3.57
CA ILE A 85 -14.89 -8.74 -3.37
C ILE A 85 -14.96 -9.20 -1.92
N THR A 86 -15.06 -10.51 -1.72
CA THR A 86 -15.04 -11.15 -0.40
C THR A 86 -13.62 -11.25 0.15
N TYR A 87 -13.46 -11.52 1.45
CA TYR A 87 -12.13 -11.71 2.05
C TYR A 87 -11.33 -12.84 1.39
N ALA A 88 -11.97 -13.95 1.01
CA ALA A 88 -11.29 -15.06 0.34
C ALA A 88 -10.80 -14.69 -1.06
N GLU A 89 -11.61 -13.97 -1.84
CA GLU A 89 -11.21 -13.46 -3.16
C GLU A 89 -10.10 -12.42 -3.03
N LEU A 90 -10.19 -11.53 -2.04
CA LEU A 90 -9.15 -10.54 -1.78
C LEU A 90 -7.82 -11.21 -1.40
N GLN A 91 -7.85 -12.25 -0.57
CA GLN A 91 -6.66 -13.02 -0.20
C GLN A 91 -5.97 -13.64 -1.43
N ASP A 92 -6.74 -14.30 -2.29
CA ASP A 92 -6.20 -14.93 -3.52
C ASP A 92 -5.60 -13.86 -4.45
N ARG A 93 -6.32 -12.77 -4.71
CA ARG A 93 -5.87 -11.68 -5.58
C ARG A 93 -4.60 -11.01 -5.05
N VAL A 94 -4.56 -10.67 -3.76
CA VAL A 94 -3.41 -10.02 -3.12
C VAL A 94 -2.19 -10.94 -3.09
N SER A 95 -2.38 -12.21 -2.75
CA SER A 95 -1.26 -13.17 -2.65
C SER A 95 -0.65 -13.48 -4.01
N ARG A 96 -1.45 -13.59 -5.08
CA ARG A 96 -0.97 -13.72 -6.47
C ARG A 96 -0.22 -12.50 -6.95
N LEU A 97 -0.78 -11.30 -6.72
CA LEU A 97 -0.12 -10.05 -7.07
C LEU A 97 1.23 -9.91 -6.35
N ALA A 98 1.27 -10.22 -5.06
CA ALA A 98 2.50 -10.24 -4.28
C ALA A 98 3.50 -11.29 -4.82
N GLY A 99 3.02 -12.48 -5.22
CA GLY A 99 3.83 -13.50 -5.88
C GLY A 99 4.48 -13.00 -7.17
N ALA A 100 3.72 -12.30 -8.01
CA ALA A 100 4.18 -11.73 -9.26
C ALA A 100 5.20 -10.60 -9.05
N LEU A 101 4.95 -9.72 -8.08
CA LEU A 101 5.89 -8.65 -7.68
C LEU A 101 7.20 -9.25 -7.16
N ARG A 102 7.13 -10.29 -6.33
CA ARG A 102 8.30 -11.03 -5.83
C ARG A 102 9.09 -11.68 -6.97
N ALA A 103 8.41 -12.30 -7.94
CA ALA A 103 9.05 -12.89 -9.12
C ALA A 103 9.78 -11.85 -9.98
N LYS A 104 9.33 -10.59 -9.95
CA LYS A 104 9.98 -9.42 -10.58
C LYS A 104 11.01 -8.72 -9.68
N GLY A 105 11.32 -9.29 -8.51
CA GLY A 105 12.40 -8.83 -7.64
C GLY A 105 12.01 -7.78 -6.59
N ILE A 106 10.72 -7.57 -6.32
CA ILE A 106 10.25 -6.78 -5.18
C ILE A 106 10.38 -7.60 -3.89
N GLY A 107 10.96 -7.01 -2.87
CA GLY A 107 11.04 -7.58 -1.53
C GLY A 107 10.92 -6.54 -0.42
N LYS A 108 11.22 -6.99 0.82
CA LYS A 108 11.17 -6.16 2.02
C LYS A 108 12.03 -4.91 1.86
N GLY A 109 11.45 -3.72 2.11
CA GLY A 109 12.13 -2.42 2.07
C GLY A 109 12.23 -1.76 0.69
N ASP A 110 11.87 -2.46 -0.39
CA ASP A 110 11.75 -1.83 -1.70
C ASP A 110 10.56 -0.87 -1.72
N ARG A 111 10.71 0.28 -2.38
CA ARG A 111 9.60 1.23 -2.57
C ARG A 111 8.86 0.89 -3.86
N VAL A 112 7.53 0.96 -3.81
CA VAL A 112 6.66 0.78 -4.97
C VAL A 112 5.68 1.93 -5.03
N ILE A 113 5.72 2.74 -6.10
CA ILE A 113 4.73 3.81 -6.28
C ILE A 113 3.43 3.23 -6.82
N LEU A 114 2.30 3.67 -6.27
CA LEU A 114 0.96 3.34 -6.75
C LEU A 114 0.31 4.61 -7.31
N TYR A 115 0.16 4.67 -8.64
CA TYR A 115 -0.47 5.77 -9.36
C TYR A 115 -1.74 5.27 -10.05
N MET A 116 -2.79 5.06 -9.25
CA MET A 116 -4.03 4.40 -9.67
C MET A 116 -5.27 5.24 -9.29
N PRO A 117 -6.36 5.15 -10.08
CA PRO A 117 -7.65 5.70 -9.69
C PRO A 117 -8.28 4.87 -8.55
N MET A 118 -9.47 5.29 -8.11
CA MET A 118 -10.27 4.57 -7.10
C MET A 118 -10.86 3.28 -7.69
N VAL A 119 -10.01 2.26 -7.85
CA VAL A 119 -10.36 0.89 -8.26
C VAL A 119 -9.86 -0.09 -7.18
N PRO A 120 -10.49 -1.26 -7.01
CA PRO A 120 -10.07 -2.24 -6.00
C PRO A 120 -8.64 -2.71 -6.18
N GLU A 121 -8.17 -2.78 -7.42
CA GLU A 121 -6.79 -3.13 -7.75
C GLU A 121 -5.78 -2.20 -7.06
N ALA A 122 -6.16 -0.96 -6.73
CA ALA A 122 -5.32 -0.07 -5.93
C ALA A 122 -5.16 -0.57 -4.48
N LEU A 123 -6.23 -1.05 -3.85
CA LEU A 123 -6.16 -1.66 -2.51
C LEU A 123 -5.40 -2.99 -2.55
N GLU A 124 -5.59 -3.78 -3.61
CA GLU A 124 -4.85 -5.02 -3.81
C GLU A 124 -3.35 -4.75 -3.92
N ALA A 125 -2.94 -3.72 -4.67
CA ALA A 125 -1.55 -3.31 -4.80
C ALA A 125 -0.94 -2.83 -3.48
N MET A 126 -1.69 -2.05 -2.68
CA MET A 126 -1.27 -1.63 -1.34
C MET A 126 -1.02 -2.85 -0.44
N LEU A 127 -1.98 -3.77 -0.39
CA LEU A 127 -1.91 -4.96 0.46
C LEU A 127 -0.84 -5.95 -0.03
N ALA A 128 -0.62 -6.07 -1.34
CA ALA A 128 0.43 -6.92 -1.90
C ALA A 128 1.83 -6.39 -1.55
N CYS A 129 2.04 -5.07 -1.59
CA CYS A 129 3.28 -4.46 -1.11
C CYS A 129 3.48 -4.76 0.39
N ALA A 130 2.45 -4.52 1.20
CA ALA A 130 2.50 -4.79 2.63
C ALA A 130 2.72 -6.28 2.96
N ARG A 131 2.18 -7.20 2.14
CA ARG A 131 2.39 -8.65 2.25
C ARG A 131 3.87 -9.01 2.10
N LEU A 132 4.60 -8.35 1.21
CA LEU A 132 6.02 -8.57 0.97
C LEU A 132 6.95 -7.77 1.90
N GLY A 133 6.40 -6.87 2.72
CA GLY A 133 7.18 -5.85 3.44
C GLY A 133 7.76 -4.77 2.54
N ALA A 134 7.27 -4.64 1.30
CA ALA A 134 7.58 -3.50 0.44
C ALA A 134 6.84 -2.25 0.92
N ILE A 135 7.43 -1.09 0.67
CA ILE A 135 6.96 0.20 1.16
C ILE A 135 6.21 0.87 0.01
N HIS A 136 4.88 0.78 0.02
CA HIS A 136 4.10 1.43 -1.03
C HIS A 136 4.08 2.95 -0.84
N SER A 137 3.99 3.70 -1.95
CA SER A 137 3.77 5.14 -1.92
C SER A 137 2.66 5.52 -2.90
N VAL A 138 1.49 5.84 -2.36
CA VAL A 138 0.31 6.18 -3.17
C VAL A 138 0.41 7.64 -3.60
N VAL A 139 0.22 7.88 -4.90
CA VAL A 139 0.22 9.22 -5.49
C VAL A 139 -1.16 9.49 -6.09
N PHE A 140 -1.75 10.61 -5.69
CA PHE A 140 -3.07 11.01 -6.17
C PHE A 140 -3.05 11.28 -7.69
N GLY A 141 -4.00 10.69 -8.41
CA GLY A 141 -4.05 10.76 -9.87
C GLY A 141 -4.38 12.13 -10.47
N GLY A 142 -4.83 13.10 -9.67
CA GLY A 142 -4.99 14.48 -10.13
C GLY A 142 -3.68 15.27 -10.24
N PHE A 143 -2.55 14.70 -9.80
CA PHE A 143 -1.25 15.33 -9.94
C PHE A 143 -0.72 15.24 -11.37
N ALA A 144 -0.05 16.32 -11.80
CA ALA A 144 0.66 16.39 -13.08
C ALA A 144 1.93 15.52 -13.07
N ALA A 145 2.47 15.24 -14.25
CA ALA A 145 3.67 14.41 -14.43
C ALA A 145 4.87 14.88 -13.58
N ASN A 146 5.11 16.20 -13.48
CA ASN A 146 6.19 16.74 -12.67
C ASN A 146 6.05 16.39 -11.18
N GLU A 147 4.84 16.46 -10.64
CA GLU A 147 4.59 16.11 -9.23
C GLU A 147 4.83 14.63 -8.95
N LEU A 148 4.51 13.76 -9.91
CA LEU A 148 4.86 12.34 -9.83
C LEU A 148 6.38 12.14 -9.94
N ALA A 149 7.06 12.84 -10.85
CA ALA A 149 8.52 12.75 -11.04
C ALA A 149 9.30 13.08 -9.77
N VAL A 150 8.94 14.17 -9.08
CA VAL A 150 9.60 14.56 -7.82
C VAL A 150 9.48 13.46 -6.76
N ARG A 151 8.37 12.73 -6.72
CA ARG A 151 8.16 11.61 -5.78
C ARG A 151 8.91 10.35 -6.19
N ILE A 152 9.04 10.09 -7.50
CA ILE A 152 9.91 9.04 -8.04
C ILE A 152 11.36 9.29 -7.59
N ASP A 153 11.85 10.52 -7.70
CA ASP A 153 13.21 10.86 -7.32
C ASP A 153 13.44 10.78 -5.80
N ASP A 154 12.47 11.20 -4.98
CA ASP A 154 12.63 11.19 -3.52
C ASP A 154 12.57 9.77 -2.93
N CYS A 155 11.59 8.94 -3.30
CA CYS A 155 11.49 7.58 -2.74
C CYS A 155 12.18 6.49 -3.56
N THR A 156 12.76 6.83 -4.71
CA THR A 156 13.56 5.92 -5.56
C THR A 156 12.94 4.52 -5.72
N PRO A 157 11.69 4.42 -6.23
CA PRO A 157 10.96 3.16 -6.27
C PRO A 157 11.60 2.14 -7.22
N LYS A 158 11.57 0.87 -6.84
CA LYS A 158 11.99 -0.23 -7.70
C LYS A 158 10.96 -0.49 -8.81
N ALA A 159 9.67 -0.28 -8.51
CA ALA A 159 8.58 -0.42 -9.48
C ALA A 159 7.49 0.64 -9.31
N ILE A 160 6.71 0.84 -10.36
CA ILE A 160 5.50 1.67 -10.34
C ILE A 160 4.31 0.84 -10.82
N ILE A 161 3.22 0.86 -10.07
CA ILE A 161 1.95 0.25 -10.45
C ILE A 161 0.97 1.38 -10.80
N ALA A 162 0.36 1.30 -11.98
CA ALA A 162 -0.59 2.29 -12.45
C ALA A 162 -1.77 1.66 -13.19
N ALA A 163 -2.83 2.44 -13.39
CA ALA A 163 -3.87 2.09 -14.36
C ALA A 163 -3.64 2.80 -15.69
N SER A 164 -4.29 2.32 -16.75
CA SER A 164 -4.25 3.00 -18.05
C SER A 164 -4.87 4.39 -17.97
N CYS A 165 -6.04 4.51 -17.33
CA CYS A 165 -6.77 5.77 -17.20
C CYS A 165 -7.62 5.89 -15.92
N GLY A 166 -8.15 7.09 -15.68
CA GLY A 166 -9.14 7.43 -14.66
C GLY A 166 -10.39 8.01 -15.32
N VAL A 167 -11.51 8.06 -14.59
CA VAL A 167 -12.74 8.71 -15.08
C VAL A 167 -13.18 9.73 -14.04
N GLU A 168 -13.27 10.99 -14.46
CA GLU A 168 -13.90 12.10 -13.73
C GLU A 168 -15.21 12.49 -14.44
N PRO A 169 -16.14 13.21 -13.78
CA PRO A 169 -17.44 13.54 -14.37
C PRO A 169 -17.39 14.23 -15.74
N THR A 170 -16.31 14.96 -16.04
CA THR A 170 -16.17 15.78 -17.24
C THR A 170 -15.07 15.32 -18.19
N ARG A 171 -14.25 14.32 -17.81
CA ARG A 171 -13.08 13.93 -18.59
C ARG A 171 -12.52 12.56 -18.21
N VAL A 172 -11.74 11.99 -19.13
CA VAL A 172 -10.82 10.90 -18.85
C VAL A 172 -9.51 11.48 -18.29
N VAL A 173 -8.94 10.81 -17.30
CA VAL A 173 -7.61 11.13 -16.77
C VAL A 173 -6.61 10.16 -17.39
N HIS A 174 -5.62 10.69 -18.12
CA HIS A 174 -4.66 9.91 -18.88
C HIS A 174 -3.49 9.43 -18.01
N TYR A 175 -3.74 8.46 -17.12
CA TYR A 175 -2.74 7.99 -16.15
C TYR A 175 -1.46 7.48 -16.80
N LYS A 176 -1.56 6.64 -17.84
CA LYS A 176 -0.35 6.10 -18.49
C LYS A 176 0.50 7.17 -19.19
N PRO A 177 -0.06 8.09 -20.01
CA PRO A 177 0.72 9.20 -20.55
C PRO A 177 1.36 10.10 -19.48
N LEU A 178 0.65 10.37 -18.37
CA LEU A 178 1.19 11.14 -17.24
C LEU A 178 2.35 10.40 -16.56
N LEU A 179 2.23 9.08 -16.37
CA LEU A 179 3.28 8.22 -15.84
C LEU A 179 4.52 8.23 -16.75
N ASP A 180 4.35 8.08 -18.06
CA ASP A 180 5.46 8.07 -19.01
C ASP A 180 6.24 9.38 -18.96
N ALA A 181 5.53 10.52 -19.01
CA ALA A 181 6.15 11.83 -18.89
C ALA A 181 6.85 12.03 -17.53
N ALA A 182 6.28 11.51 -16.44
CA ALA A 182 6.89 11.59 -15.12
C ALA A 182 8.18 10.77 -15.03
N ILE A 183 8.18 9.55 -15.57
CA ILE A 183 9.38 8.71 -15.64
C ILE A 183 10.45 9.38 -16.50
N ASP A 184 10.09 10.02 -17.61
CA ASP A 184 11.05 10.73 -18.45
C ASP A 184 11.71 11.90 -17.72
N LEU A 185 10.92 12.69 -16.98
CA LEU A 185 11.37 13.83 -16.17
C LEU A 185 12.24 13.42 -14.97
N ALA A 186 11.91 12.31 -14.30
CA ALA A 186 12.62 11.84 -13.11
C ALA A 186 14.06 11.44 -13.41
N SER A 187 14.99 11.70 -12.49
CA SER A 187 16.37 11.22 -12.60
C SER A 187 16.47 9.72 -12.32
N HIS A 188 15.76 9.24 -11.30
CA HIS A 188 15.64 7.82 -10.96
C HIS A 188 14.66 7.12 -11.90
N LYS A 189 15.04 5.94 -12.40
CA LYS A 189 14.20 5.12 -13.28
C LYS A 189 13.77 3.83 -12.56
N PRO A 190 12.47 3.50 -12.51
CA PRO A 190 12.03 2.22 -11.98
C PRO A 190 12.50 1.08 -12.88
N ALA A 191 12.69 -0.11 -12.30
CA ALA A 191 13.10 -1.30 -13.06
C ALA A 191 11.97 -1.82 -13.96
N PHE A 192 10.72 -1.69 -13.52
CA PHE A 192 9.54 -2.06 -14.31
C PHE A 192 8.29 -1.31 -13.84
N CYS A 193 7.27 -1.31 -14.69
CA CYS A 193 5.94 -0.81 -14.37
C CYS A 193 4.87 -1.89 -14.59
N VAL A 194 3.85 -1.92 -13.75
CA VAL A 194 2.68 -2.80 -13.90
C VAL A 194 1.47 -1.94 -14.26
N ILE A 195 0.83 -2.23 -15.39
CA ILE A 195 -0.26 -1.42 -15.92
C ILE A 195 -1.57 -2.20 -15.89
N PHE A 196 -2.53 -1.73 -15.10
CA PHE A 196 -3.90 -2.23 -15.10
C PHE A 196 -4.71 -1.57 -16.22
N GLN A 197 -5.07 -2.34 -17.23
CA GLN A 197 -5.83 -1.86 -18.38
C GLN A 197 -7.29 -1.62 -18.02
N ARG A 198 -7.79 -0.43 -18.38
CA ARG A 198 -9.20 -0.06 -18.25
C ARG A 198 -9.77 0.23 -19.62
N GLU A 199 -10.94 -0.33 -19.90
CA GLU A 199 -11.59 -0.28 -21.22
C GLU A 199 -11.92 1.16 -21.69
N GLN A 200 -12.10 2.10 -20.76
CA GLN A 200 -12.42 3.49 -21.09
C GLN A 200 -11.29 4.18 -21.86
N GLU A 201 -10.04 3.79 -21.62
CA GLU A 201 -8.89 4.18 -22.43
C GLU A 201 -7.74 3.20 -22.14
N VAL A 202 -7.43 2.36 -23.12
CA VAL A 202 -6.35 1.37 -23.01
C VAL A 202 -4.99 2.01 -23.25
N ALA A 203 -3.99 1.55 -22.51
CA ALA A 203 -2.64 2.06 -22.52
C ALA A 203 -1.73 1.26 -23.47
N LYS A 204 -0.85 1.96 -24.19
CA LYS A 204 0.31 1.35 -24.84
C LYS A 204 1.37 1.00 -23.79
N LEU A 205 1.87 -0.24 -23.82
CA LEU A 205 2.94 -0.71 -22.97
C LEU A 205 4.30 -0.47 -23.64
N THR A 206 5.26 0.07 -22.90
CA THR A 206 6.65 0.24 -23.33
C THR A 206 7.41 -1.10 -23.19
N PRO A 207 7.85 -1.73 -24.30
CA PRO A 207 8.52 -3.02 -24.24
C PRO A 207 9.77 -2.98 -23.34
N GLY A 208 9.96 -4.03 -22.54
CA GLY A 208 11.10 -4.16 -21.62
C GLY A 208 10.95 -3.40 -20.30
N ARG A 209 9.97 -2.50 -20.16
CA ARG A 209 9.68 -1.76 -18.92
C ARG A 209 8.28 -2.06 -18.38
N ASP A 210 7.26 -1.98 -19.22
CA ASP A 210 5.87 -2.11 -18.80
C ASP A 210 5.36 -3.54 -18.99
N VAL A 211 4.61 -4.04 -18.02
CA VAL A 211 3.90 -5.32 -18.10
C VAL A 211 2.41 -5.13 -17.81
N ASP A 212 1.58 -5.96 -18.44
CA ASP A 212 0.14 -5.99 -18.15
C ASP A 212 -0.13 -6.60 -16.77
N TRP A 213 -1.10 -6.02 -16.05
CA TRP A 213 -1.49 -6.43 -14.70
C TRP A 213 -1.95 -7.88 -14.60
N HIS A 214 -2.65 -8.44 -15.58
CA HIS A 214 -3.13 -9.81 -15.52
C HIS A 214 -2.07 -10.78 -16.04
N GLU A 215 -1.42 -10.46 -17.16
CA GLU A 215 -0.44 -11.33 -17.81
C GLU A 215 0.76 -11.64 -16.91
N PHE A 216 1.29 -10.63 -16.20
CA PHE A 216 2.49 -10.82 -15.39
C PHE A 216 2.28 -11.69 -14.14
N GLN A 217 1.03 -11.98 -13.78
CA GLN A 217 0.65 -12.87 -12.68
C GLN A 217 0.49 -14.32 -13.14
N TYR A 218 0.61 -14.62 -14.44
CA TYR A 218 0.45 -15.98 -14.92
C TYR A 218 1.63 -16.87 -14.54
N GLY A 219 1.35 -18.07 -14.02
CA GLY A 219 2.37 -19.07 -13.69
C GLY A 219 3.28 -18.72 -12.51
N VAL A 220 2.91 -17.72 -11.69
CA VAL A 220 3.67 -17.35 -10.48
C VAL A 220 3.03 -17.92 -9.22
N GLU A 221 3.87 -18.37 -8.30
CA GLU A 221 3.42 -18.85 -6.99
C GLU A 221 2.97 -17.67 -6.12
N PRO A 222 1.79 -17.76 -5.47
CA PRO A 222 1.36 -16.78 -4.47
C PRO A 222 2.42 -16.57 -3.38
N ALA A 223 2.51 -15.36 -2.85
CA ALA A 223 3.44 -15.05 -1.76
C ALA A 223 2.81 -15.28 -0.39
N ASP A 224 3.61 -15.74 0.58
CA ASP A 224 3.28 -15.71 1.99
C ASP A 224 3.41 -14.29 2.57
N CYS A 225 2.80 -14.07 3.74
CA CYS A 225 2.98 -12.83 4.50
C CYS A 225 4.39 -12.78 5.12
N VAL A 226 5.22 -11.83 4.69
CA VAL A 226 6.58 -11.62 5.20
C VAL A 226 6.51 -10.89 6.56
N PRO A 227 7.04 -11.47 7.66
CA PRO A 227 7.13 -10.76 8.93
C PRO A 227 8.07 -9.56 8.83
N VAL A 228 7.64 -8.41 9.35
CA VAL A 228 8.45 -7.20 9.46
C VAL A 228 8.45 -6.70 10.90
N GLU A 229 9.49 -5.94 11.27
CA GLU A 229 9.62 -5.32 12.58
C GLU A 229 8.51 -4.29 12.81
N GLY A 230 8.13 -4.02 14.05
CA GLY A 230 7.04 -3.09 14.34
C GLY A 230 7.28 -1.67 13.85
N ASN A 231 8.55 -1.24 13.80
CA ASN A 231 8.96 0.05 13.25
C ASN A 231 9.32 0.01 11.75
N HIS A 232 9.13 -1.13 11.07
CA HIS A 232 9.30 -1.20 9.62
C HIS A 232 8.33 -0.23 8.94
N PRO A 233 8.75 0.50 7.88
CA PRO A 233 7.85 1.37 7.14
C PRO A 233 6.75 0.58 6.41
N ALA A 234 5.49 0.81 6.76
CA ALA A 234 4.35 0.28 5.99
C ALA A 234 4.19 1.01 4.66
N TYR A 235 4.30 2.34 4.67
CA TYR A 235 4.17 3.18 3.49
C TYR A 235 4.83 4.55 3.65
N ILE A 236 5.01 5.22 2.51
CA ILE A 236 5.35 6.64 2.40
C ILE A 236 4.16 7.37 1.79
N LEU A 237 3.60 8.37 2.49
CA LEU A 237 2.55 9.22 1.96
C LEU A 237 3.02 10.68 1.89
N TYR A 238 3.16 11.18 0.67
CA TYR A 238 3.61 12.55 0.47
C TYR A 238 2.53 13.56 0.81
N THR A 239 2.93 14.61 1.52
CA THR A 239 2.11 15.77 1.85
C THR A 239 2.74 17.04 1.28
N SER A 240 1.93 18.09 1.13
CA SER A 240 2.42 19.38 0.65
C SER A 240 3.45 19.96 1.65
N GLY A 241 4.64 20.27 1.13
CA GLY A 241 5.68 20.98 1.86
C GLY A 241 5.55 22.49 1.66
N THR A 242 5.87 23.29 2.68
CA THR A 242 5.99 24.75 2.58
C THR A 242 7.30 25.20 1.92
N THR A 243 8.26 24.28 1.74
CA THR A 243 9.67 24.56 1.38
C THR A 243 10.07 24.02 0.00
N GLY A 244 9.12 23.69 -0.87
CA GLY A 244 9.38 23.27 -2.27
C GLY A 244 9.64 21.78 -2.49
N ALA A 245 10.22 21.06 -1.51
CA ALA A 245 10.36 19.60 -1.57
C ALA A 245 9.15 18.90 -0.91
N PRO A 246 8.60 17.81 -1.49
CA PRO A 246 7.49 17.08 -0.90
C PRO A 246 7.95 16.35 0.37
N LYS A 247 7.07 16.26 1.37
CA LYS A 247 7.39 15.60 2.65
C LYS A 247 6.80 14.20 2.65
N GLY A 248 7.66 13.19 2.52
CA GLY A 248 7.29 11.78 2.61
C GLY A 248 7.01 11.36 4.06
N VAL A 249 5.74 11.38 4.48
CA VAL A 249 5.37 10.90 5.82
C VAL A 249 5.49 9.38 5.84
N VAL A 250 6.33 8.86 6.74
CA VAL A 250 6.52 7.43 6.93
C VAL A 250 5.59 6.92 8.02
N ARG A 251 4.87 5.83 7.74
CA ARG A 251 4.03 5.14 8.73
C ARG A 251 4.71 3.85 9.21
N PRO A 252 5.05 3.70 10.49
CA PRO A 252 5.46 2.42 11.08
C PRO A 252 4.36 1.36 10.97
N THR A 253 4.72 0.08 10.88
CA THR A 253 3.76 -1.00 10.69
C THR A 253 2.89 -1.31 11.90
N ALA A 254 3.46 -1.32 13.11
CA ALA A 254 2.76 -1.81 14.31
C ALA A 254 1.91 -0.77 15.04
N GLY A 255 2.32 0.50 15.04
CA GLY A 255 1.68 1.61 15.75
C GLY A 255 0.85 2.51 14.84
#